data_AF-X1IZP1-F1
#
_entry.id   AF-X1IZP1-F1
#
_cell.length_a   1.000
_cell.length_b   1.000
_cell.length_c   1.000
_cell.angle_alpha   90.00
_cell.angle_beta   90.00
_cell.angle_gamma   90.00
#
_symmetry.space_group_name_H-M   'P 1'
#
loop_
_entity.id
_entity.type
_entity.pdbx_description
1 polymer ?
#
loop_
_entity_poly.entity_id
_entity_poly.type
_entity_poly.pdbx_seq_one_letter_code
_entity_poly.pdbx_strand_id
1 'polypeptide(L)'
;SLKNLYQDNEELQAKTDDVLKSFNLEKYRERSPLNLSGGESKKLAVASIMCRDPEILVFDEPTLGQDANEIESFIKFIDSEKKKEKTIIIITHNIEFAFEFIPRTILMAEGKIVADGPTQIILSNNFLTERSSLVLPQTRQLSLALSNVGFQELTNITSRHEITEYLVKVLENKVTSIKEE
;
A
#
# COMPACT_ATOMS: atom_id res chain seq x y z
N SER A 1 -23.22 -18.03 3.85
CA SER A 1 -24.06 -17.08 3.10
C SER A 1 -24.31 -15.86 3.99
N LEU A 2 -24.40 -14.63 3.43
CA LEU A 2 -24.76 -13.43 4.21
C LEU A 2 -26.12 -13.60 4.93
N LYS A 3 -27.02 -14.40 4.34
CA LYS A 3 -28.31 -14.81 4.93
C LYS A 3 -28.20 -15.56 6.26
N ASN A 4 -27.03 -16.11 6.60
CA ASN A 4 -26.81 -16.81 7.87
C ASN A 4 -26.26 -15.87 8.97
N LEU A 5 -25.88 -14.65 8.61
CA LEU A 5 -25.29 -13.67 9.53
C LEU A 5 -26.31 -12.67 10.03
N TYR A 6 -27.32 -12.37 9.21
CA TYR A 6 -28.41 -11.45 9.54
C TYR A 6 -29.70 -12.24 9.70
N GLN A 7 -30.38 -12.05 10.83
CA GLN A 7 -31.67 -12.69 11.11
C GLN A 7 -32.84 -11.92 10.47
N ASP A 8 -32.67 -10.60 10.25
CA ASP A 8 -33.62 -9.73 9.57
C ASP A 8 -33.19 -9.45 8.13
N ASN A 9 -34.15 -9.56 7.20
CA ASN A 9 -33.92 -9.28 5.79
C ASN A 9 -33.79 -7.77 5.51
N GLU A 10 -34.42 -6.90 6.31
CA GLU A 10 -34.29 -5.45 6.13
C GLU A 10 -32.89 -4.97 6.52
N GLU A 11 -32.35 -5.44 7.65
CA GLU A 11 -30.98 -5.18 8.08
C GLU A 11 -29.94 -5.69 7.07
N LEU A 12 -30.15 -6.91 6.55
CA LEU A 12 -29.29 -7.48 5.50
C LEU A 12 -29.29 -6.61 4.23
N GLN A 13 -30.46 -6.14 3.79
CA GLN A 13 -30.57 -5.28 2.62
C GLN A 13 -29.87 -3.94 2.86
N ALA A 14 -30.15 -3.29 3.98
CA ALA A 14 -29.51 -2.02 4.34
C ALA A 14 -27.98 -2.14 4.36
N LYS A 15 -27.42 -3.18 5.00
CA LYS A 15 -25.96 -3.39 5.02
C LYS A 15 -25.41 -3.68 3.62
N THR A 16 -26.12 -4.46 2.81
CA THR A 16 -25.71 -4.77 1.44
C THR A 16 -25.68 -3.49 0.59
N ASP A 17 -26.67 -2.62 0.75
CA ASP A 17 -26.78 -1.35 0.02
C ASP A 17 -25.66 -0.39 0.40
N ASP A 18 -25.41 -0.23 1.70
CA ASP A 18 -24.32 0.60 2.23
C ASP A 18 -22.96 0.15 1.70
N VAL A 19 -22.71 -1.16 1.68
CA VAL A 19 -21.47 -1.75 1.17
C VAL A 19 -21.36 -1.58 -0.35
N LEU A 20 -22.42 -1.87 -1.12
CA LEU A 20 -22.39 -1.67 -2.56
C LEU A 20 -22.10 -0.20 -2.92
N LYS A 21 -22.66 0.73 -2.15
CA LYS A 21 -22.42 2.16 -2.31
C LYS A 21 -20.98 2.55 -1.96
N SER A 22 -20.43 2.05 -0.85
CA SER A 22 -19.05 2.37 -0.44
C SER A 22 -18.00 1.87 -1.43
N PHE A 23 -18.30 0.81 -2.19
CA PHE A 23 -17.42 0.26 -3.23
C PHE A 23 -17.78 0.71 -4.66
N ASN A 24 -18.78 1.59 -4.83
CA ASN A 24 -19.29 2.06 -6.14
C ASN A 24 -19.74 0.91 -7.06
N LEU A 25 -20.45 -0.07 -6.48
CA LEU A 25 -20.95 -1.28 -7.14
C LEU A 25 -22.49 -1.32 -7.25
N GLU A 26 -23.20 -0.26 -6.85
CA GLU A 26 -24.69 -0.20 -6.87
C GLU A 26 -25.26 -0.56 -8.25
N LYS A 27 -24.62 -0.06 -9.32
CA LYS A 27 -24.99 -0.34 -10.72
C LYS A 27 -24.87 -1.81 -11.14
N TYR A 28 -24.25 -2.65 -10.32
CA TYR A 28 -24.02 -4.07 -10.59
C TYR A 28 -24.87 -5.00 -9.73
N ARG A 29 -25.78 -4.46 -8.91
CA ARG A 29 -26.64 -5.23 -7.99
C ARG A 29 -27.30 -6.46 -8.64
N GLU A 30 -27.88 -6.27 -9.82
CA GLU A 30 -28.62 -7.31 -10.54
C GLU A 30 -27.77 -8.02 -11.61
N ARG A 31 -26.47 -7.71 -11.71
CA ARG A 31 -25.57 -8.39 -12.66
C ARG A 31 -25.00 -9.66 -12.04
N SER A 32 -24.80 -10.67 -12.89
CA SER A 32 -23.99 -11.83 -12.53
C SER A 32 -22.55 -11.39 -12.23
N PRO A 33 -21.95 -11.83 -11.11
CA PRO A 33 -20.54 -11.58 -10.80
C PRO A 33 -19.57 -12.03 -11.90
N LEU A 34 -19.97 -13.03 -12.70
CA LEU A 34 -19.17 -13.55 -13.83
C LEU A 34 -19.02 -12.55 -14.98
N ASN A 35 -19.86 -11.50 -15.02
CA ASN A 35 -19.85 -10.48 -16.05
C ASN A 35 -19.13 -9.19 -15.61
N LEU A 36 -18.43 -9.22 -14.47
CA LEU A 36 -17.64 -8.11 -13.98
C LEU A 36 -16.23 -8.16 -14.57
N SER A 37 -15.62 -6.99 -14.76
CA SER A 37 -14.18 -6.92 -15.04
C SER A 37 -13.36 -7.47 -13.86
N GLY A 38 -12.06 -7.69 -14.06
CA GLY A 38 -11.16 -8.19 -13.00
C GLY A 38 -11.12 -7.28 -11.77
N GLY A 39 -11.01 -5.96 -11.97
CA GLY A 39 -11.01 -4.98 -10.88
C GLY A 39 -12.35 -4.91 -10.14
N GLU A 40 -13.47 -4.97 -10.86
CA GLU A 40 -14.81 -5.01 -10.26
C GLU A 40 -15.06 -6.28 -9.47
N SER A 41 -14.60 -7.43 -9.96
CA SER A 41 -14.69 -8.70 -9.25
C SER A 41 -13.91 -8.67 -7.94
N LYS A 42 -12.72 -8.06 -7.93
CA LYS A 42 -11.94 -7.84 -6.70
C LYS A 42 -12.65 -6.91 -5.72
N LYS A 43 -13.19 -5.77 -6.19
CA LYS A 43 -13.98 -4.86 -5.35
C LYS A 43 -15.19 -5.58 -4.74
N LEU A 44 -15.89 -6.40 -5.51
CA LEU A 44 -17.02 -7.20 -5.02
C LEU A 44 -16.56 -8.22 -3.96
N ALA A 45 -15.40 -8.86 -4.14
CA ALA A 45 -14.86 -9.77 -3.14
C ALA A 45 -14.60 -9.06 -1.80
N VAL A 46 -13.95 -7.90 -1.82
CA VAL A 46 -13.72 -7.09 -0.61
C VAL A 46 -15.05 -6.64 -0.01
N ALA A 47 -15.96 -6.10 -0.82
CA ALA A 47 -17.30 -5.70 -0.40
C ALA A 47 -18.04 -6.84 0.34
N SER A 48 -18.00 -8.06 -0.20
CA SER A 48 -18.65 -9.22 0.41
C SER A 48 -18.12 -9.55 1.82
N ILE A 49 -16.83 -9.31 2.07
CA ILE A 49 -16.20 -9.47 3.38
C ILE A 49 -16.66 -8.35 4.32
N MET A 50 -16.75 -7.11 3.82
CA MET A 50 -17.17 -5.93 4.58
C MET A 50 -18.62 -6.01 5.07
N CYS A 51 -19.48 -6.79 4.42
CA CYS A 51 -20.82 -7.07 4.93
C CYS A 51 -20.79 -7.77 6.31
N ARG A 52 -19.67 -8.37 6.73
CA ARG A 52 -19.52 -8.97 8.08
C ARG A 52 -18.96 -7.99 9.12
N ASP A 53 -18.52 -6.82 8.68
CA ASP A 53 -17.89 -5.82 9.52
C ASP A 53 -16.76 -6.36 10.44
N PRO A 54 -15.75 -7.06 9.89
CA PRO A 54 -14.74 -7.70 10.72
C PRO A 54 -13.82 -6.68 11.41
N GLU A 55 -13.39 -6.99 12.63
CA GLU A 55 -12.39 -6.22 13.38
C GLU A 55 -10.97 -6.36 12.81
N ILE A 56 -10.70 -7.48 12.14
CA ILE A 56 -9.40 -7.80 11.51
C ILE A 56 -9.60 -8.08 10.02
N LEU A 57 -8.90 -7.32 9.19
CA LEU A 57 -8.86 -7.48 7.75
C LEU A 57 -7.49 -7.99 7.32
N VAL A 58 -7.47 -9.09 6.56
CA VAL A 58 -6.24 -9.67 6.01
C VAL A 58 -6.33 -9.65 4.49
N PHE A 59 -5.34 -9.04 3.84
CA PHE A 59 -5.24 -8.95 2.40
C PHE A 59 -3.99 -9.67 1.91
N ASP A 60 -4.16 -10.62 1.00
CA ASP A 60 -3.07 -11.34 0.35
C ASP A 60 -2.86 -10.79 -1.06
N GLU A 61 -1.69 -10.18 -1.28
CA GLU A 61 -1.29 -9.50 -2.53
C GLU A 61 -2.36 -8.58 -3.14
N PRO A 62 -2.94 -7.63 -2.37
CA PRO A 62 -4.08 -6.84 -2.83
C PRO A 62 -3.75 -5.96 -4.05
N THR A 63 -2.50 -5.54 -4.20
CA THR A 63 -2.05 -4.63 -5.26
C THR A 63 -1.67 -5.35 -6.57
N LEU A 64 -1.70 -6.68 -6.61
CA LEU A 64 -1.26 -7.42 -7.79
C LEU A 64 -2.16 -7.11 -9.00
N GLY A 65 -1.56 -6.63 -10.09
CA GLY A 65 -2.29 -6.29 -11.32
C GLY A 65 -3.23 -5.08 -11.17
N GLN A 66 -3.00 -4.22 -10.18
CA GLN A 66 -3.69 -2.95 -10.04
C GLN A 66 -2.87 -1.80 -10.62
N ASP A 67 -3.54 -0.80 -11.17
CA ASP A 67 -2.90 0.46 -11.56
C ASP A 67 -2.74 1.42 -10.37
N ALA A 68 -2.08 2.57 -10.60
CA ALA A 68 -1.83 3.55 -9.55
C ALA A 68 -3.12 4.13 -8.94
N ASN A 69 -4.16 4.36 -9.74
CA ASN A 69 -5.44 4.90 -9.25
C ASN A 69 -6.19 3.88 -8.38
N GLU A 70 -6.10 2.60 -8.75
CA GLU A 70 -6.66 1.50 -7.98
C GLU A 70 -5.94 1.32 -6.65
N ILE A 71 -4.60 1.40 -6.63
CA ILE A 71 -3.81 1.38 -5.39
C ILE A 71 -4.17 2.56 -4.48
N GLU A 72 -4.27 3.78 -5.00
CA GLU A 72 -4.71 4.94 -4.21
C GLU A 72 -6.12 4.74 -3.62
N SER A 73 -7.03 4.18 -4.40
CA SER A 73 -8.39 3.87 -3.94
C SER A 73 -8.37 2.83 -2.83
N PHE A 74 -7.51 1.81 -2.95
CA PHE A 74 -7.30 0.82 -1.90
C PHE A 74 -6.75 1.45 -0.63
N ILE A 75 -5.74 2.32 -0.72
CA ILE A 75 -5.18 3.04 0.44
C ILE A 75 -6.24 3.91 1.13
N LYS A 76 -7.03 4.66 0.38
CA LYS A 76 -8.15 5.45 0.94
C LYS A 76 -9.14 4.58 1.69
N PHE A 77 -9.43 3.39 1.17
CA PHE A 77 -10.26 2.41 1.86
C PHE A 77 -9.60 1.92 3.15
N ILE A 78 -8.33 1.50 3.11
CA ILE A 78 -7.56 1.06 4.29
C ILE A 78 -7.54 2.15 5.37
N ASP A 79 -7.32 3.42 5.01
CA ASP A 79 -7.35 4.52 5.96
C ASP A 79 -8.74 4.78 6.55
N SER A 80 -9.81 4.58 5.77
CA SER A 80 -11.18 4.69 6.27
C SER A 80 -11.50 3.61 7.30
N GLU A 81 -10.97 2.40 7.13
CA GLU A 81 -11.16 1.29 8.06
C GLU A 81 -10.26 1.43 9.31
N LYS A 82 -9.03 1.94 9.16
CA LYS A 82 -8.17 2.31 10.31
C LYS A 82 -8.82 3.33 11.22
N LYS A 83 -9.55 4.32 10.68
CA LYS A 83 -10.31 5.30 11.47
C LYS A 83 -11.44 4.68 12.28
N LYS A 84 -11.88 3.46 11.93
CA LYS A 84 -12.84 2.66 12.69
C LYS A 84 -12.14 1.70 13.67
N GLU A 85 -10.87 1.95 13.98
CA GLU A 85 -10.03 1.15 14.90
C GLU A 85 -9.84 -0.31 14.48
N LYS A 86 -9.97 -0.61 13.19
CA LYS A 86 -9.76 -1.97 12.67
C LYS A 86 -8.28 -2.29 12.54
N THR A 87 -7.96 -3.57 12.77
CA THR A 87 -6.63 -4.11 12.50
C THR A 87 -6.54 -4.56 11.05
N ILE A 88 -5.48 -4.14 10.35
CA ILE A 88 -5.27 -4.45 8.94
C ILE A 88 -3.92 -5.11 8.78
N ILE A 89 -3.91 -6.29 8.15
CA ILE A 89 -2.72 -7.05 7.81
C ILE A 89 -2.66 -7.15 6.29
N ILE A 90 -1.56 -6.72 5.70
CA ILE A 90 -1.32 -6.83 4.26
C ILE A 90 -0.09 -7.71 4.06
N ILE A 91 -0.27 -8.78 3.30
CA ILE A 91 0.79 -9.67 2.86
C ILE A 91 1.15 -9.21 1.45
N THR A 92 2.40 -8.80 1.25
CA THR A 92 2.86 -8.39 -0.07
C THR A 92 4.36 -8.52 -0.27
N HIS A 93 4.77 -8.81 -1.50
CA HIS A 93 6.14 -8.65 -1.99
C HIS A 93 6.37 -7.32 -2.72
N ASN A 94 5.36 -6.46 -2.85
CA ASN A 94 5.49 -5.15 -3.47
C ASN A 94 6.16 -4.17 -2.50
N ILE A 95 7.47 -4.01 -2.64
CA ILE A 95 8.26 -3.14 -1.77
C ILE A 95 7.93 -1.67 -1.93
N GLU A 96 7.67 -1.20 -3.15
CA GLU A 96 7.36 0.22 -3.35
C GLU A 96 6.06 0.59 -2.61
N PHE A 97 5.04 -0.25 -2.75
CA PHE A 97 3.79 -0.08 -2.02
C PHE A 97 3.99 -0.12 -0.50
N ALA A 98 4.74 -1.12 0.00
CA ALA A 98 4.98 -1.24 1.43
C ALA A 98 5.74 -0.02 1.96
N PHE A 99 6.81 0.38 1.26
CA PHE A 99 7.68 1.48 1.64
C PHE A 99 6.97 2.83 1.66
N GLU A 100 6.05 3.06 0.73
CA GLU A 100 5.30 4.31 0.62
C GLU A 100 4.13 4.41 1.61
N PHE A 101 3.37 3.33 1.80
CA PHE A 101 2.08 3.41 2.49
C PHE A 101 2.00 2.69 3.84
N ILE A 102 2.94 1.77 4.12
CA ILE A 102 2.84 0.89 5.28
C ILE A 102 3.82 1.33 6.38
N PRO A 103 3.34 1.65 7.60
CA PRO A 103 4.20 2.20 8.65
C PRO A 103 5.07 1.15 9.37
N ARG A 104 4.59 -0.09 9.49
CA ARG A 104 5.28 -1.19 10.19
C ARG A 104 5.31 -2.43 9.30
N THR A 105 6.47 -3.07 9.21
CA THR A 105 6.68 -4.30 8.45
C THR A 105 7.18 -5.40 9.38
N ILE A 106 6.62 -6.60 9.23
CA ILE A 106 7.18 -7.84 9.73
C ILE A 106 7.79 -8.56 8.54
N LEU A 107 9.12 -8.63 8.50
CA LEU A 107 9.86 -9.24 7.40
C LEU A 107 10.10 -10.72 7.68
N MET A 108 9.81 -11.57 6.71
CA MET A 108 9.95 -13.02 6.83
C MET A 108 10.91 -13.58 5.78
N ALA A 109 11.74 -14.54 6.19
CA ALA A 109 12.59 -15.34 5.30
C ALA A 109 12.69 -16.76 5.84
N GLU A 110 12.66 -17.77 4.95
CA GLU A 110 12.80 -19.19 5.32
C GLU A 110 11.84 -19.64 6.45
N GLY A 111 10.60 -19.14 6.43
CA GLY A 111 9.58 -19.45 7.45
C GLY A 111 9.82 -18.82 8.82
N LYS A 112 10.76 -17.88 8.95
CA LYS A 112 11.07 -17.17 10.21
C LYS A 112 10.89 -15.67 10.04
N ILE A 113 10.54 -14.99 11.14
CA ILE A 113 10.58 -13.53 11.22
C ILE A 113 12.05 -13.12 11.36
N VAL A 114 12.53 -12.32 10.41
CA VAL A 114 13.91 -11.80 10.41
C VAL A 114 14.00 -10.35 10.88
N ALA A 115 12.90 -9.60 10.81
CA ALA A 115 12.79 -8.27 11.38
C ALA A 115 11.33 -7.89 11.66
N ASP A 116 11.12 -7.00 12.62
CA ASP A 116 9.82 -6.39 12.95
C ASP A 116 10.06 -4.96 13.42
N GLY A 117 9.39 -3.99 12.80
CA GLY A 117 9.60 -2.58 13.11
C GLY A 117 9.16 -1.63 12.00
N PRO A 118 9.61 -0.36 12.05
CA PRO A 118 9.27 0.65 11.07
C PRO A 118 9.70 0.23 9.66
N THR A 119 8.78 0.31 8.71
CA THR A 119 9.01 -0.15 7.33
C THR A 119 10.21 0.52 6.69
N GLN A 120 10.35 1.84 6.87
CA GLN A 120 11.44 2.61 6.30
C GLN A 120 12.82 2.15 6.79
N ILE A 121 12.92 1.68 8.04
CA ILE A 121 14.18 1.17 8.61
C ILE A 121 14.48 -0.22 8.04
N ILE A 122 13.47 -1.10 8.01
CA ILE A 122 13.64 -2.49 7.58
C ILE A 122 13.92 -2.58 6.08
N LEU A 123 13.11 -1.94 5.25
CA LEU A 123 13.21 -2.04 3.79
C LEU A 123 14.35 -1.18 3.20
N SER A 124 14.95 -0.28 3.98
CA SER A 124 16.18 0.43 3.57
C SER A 124 17.48 -0.32 3.89
N ASN A 125 17.38 -1.47 4.57
CA ASN A 125 18.53 -2.28 4.97
C ASN A 125 18.81 -3.38 3.93
N ASN A 126 19.91 -3.21 3.19
CA ASN A 126 20.30 -4.11 2.10
C ASN A 126 20.45 -5.57 2.56
N PHE A 127 21.03 -5.79 3.75
CA PHE A 127 21.20 -7.15 4.28
C PHE A 127 19.86 -7.84 4.56
N LEU A 128 18.88 -7.10 5.09
CA LEU A 128 17.55 -7.64 5.37
C LEU A 128 16.77 -7.94 4.08
N THR A 129 16.82 -7.04 3.10
CA THR A 129 16.12 -7.22 1.82
C THR A 129 16.72 -8.38 1.02
N GLU A 130 18.05 -8.47 0.89
CA GLU A 130 18.71 -9.57 0.18
C GLU A 130 18.40 -10.93 0.82
N ARG A 131 18.47 -11.03 2.16
CA ARG A 131 18.15 -12.25 2.89
C ARG A 131 16.71 -12.72 2.67
N SER A 132 15.81 -11.81 2.34
CA SER A 132 14.38 -12.08 2.15
C SER A 132 14.00 -12.22 0.67
N SER A 133 14.98 -12.34 -0.24
CA SER A 133 14.77 -12.38 -1.70
C SER A 133 14.01 -11.16 -2.24
N LEU A 134 14.26 -10.01 -1.61
CA LEU A 134 13.64 -8.73 -1.92
C LEU A 134 14.68 -7.73 -2.45
N VAL A 135 14.21 -6.72 -3.18
CA VAL A 135 15.04 -5.65 -3.73
C VAL A 135 14.78 -4.35 -2.98
N LEU A 136 15.81 -3.55 -2.70
CA LEU A 136 15.64 -2.23 -2.08
C LEU A 136 14.61 -1.37 -2.85
N PRO A 137 13.86 -0.48 -2.16
CA PRO A 137 13.05 0.53 -2.82
C PRO A 137 13.87 1.37 -3.81
N GLN A 138 13.26 1.78 -4.92
CA GLN A 138 13.91 2.58 -5.96
C GLN A 138 14.51 3.88 -5.42
N THR A 139 13.81 4.54 -4.49
CA THR A 139 14.30 5.73 -3.80
C THR A 139 15.60 5.45 -3.04
N ARG A 140 15.68 4.30 -2.37
CA ARG A 140 16.88 3.88 -1.65
C ARG A 140 18.02 3.51 -2.60
N GLN A 141 17.73 2.79 -3.68
CA GLN A 141 18.72 2.48 -4.73
C GLN A 141 19.32 3.76 -5.32
N LEU A 142 18.47 4.75 -5.62
CA LEU A 142 18.91 6.05 -6.14
C LEU A 142 19.77 6.82 -5.13
N SER A 143 19.35 6.85 -3.85
CA SER A 143 20.15 7.45 -2.76
C SER A 143 21.55 6.83 -2.66
N LEU A 144 21.66 5.50 -2.77
CA LEU A 144 22.96 4.81 -2.79
C LEU A 144 23.78 5.14 -4.05
N ALA A 145 23.15 5.16 -5.22
CA ALA A 145 23.82 5.50 -6.48
C ALA A 145 24.36 6.93 -6.50
N LEU A 146 23.58 7.90 -6.01
CA LEU A 146 24.00 9.30 -5.87
C LEU A 146 25.16 9.44 -4.88
N SER A 147 25.11 8.70 -3.76
CA SER A 147 26.21 8.69 -2.79
C SER A 147 27.53 8.23 -3.42
N ASN A 148 27.47 7.22 -4.29
CA ASN A 148 28.65 6.70 -4.99
C ASN A 148 29.28 7.69 -5.98
N VAL A 149 28.52 8.67 -6.48
CA VAL A 149 29.02 9.73 -7.38
C VAL A 149 29.31 11.04 -6.64
N GLY A 150 29.39 11.00 -5.30
CA GLY A 150 29.89 12.10 -4.47
C GLY A 150 28.83 13.00 -3.84
N PHE A 151 27.54 12.67 -3.98
CA PHE A 151 26.48 13.38 -3.25
C PHE A 151 26.48 12.94 -1.77
N GLN A 152 26.25 13.89 -0.86
CA GLN A 152 26.29 13.66 0.60
C GLN A 152 24.90 13.83 1.23
N GLU A 153 24.74 13.41 2.50
CA GLU A 153 23.52 13.60 3.30
C GLU A 153 22.26 12.84 2.81
N LEU A 154 22.45 11.75 2.06
CA LEU A 154 21.37 10.97 1.43
C LEU A 154 20.83 9.82 2.31
N THR A 155 21.38 9.60 3.50
CA THR A 155 21.10 8.42 4.34
C THR A 155 19.68 8.39 4.92
N ASN A 156 19.07 9.56 5.08
CA ASN A 156 17.73 9.69 5.68
C ASN A 156 16.63 9.92 4.64
N ILE A 157 16.99 9.87 3.36
CA ILE A 157 16.03 10.12 2.29
C ILE A 157 15.24 8.83 2.02
N THR A 158 13.96 8.88 2.35
CA THR A 158 13.04 7.73 2.34
C THR A 158 11.80 7.97 1.47
N SER A 159 11.65 9.17 0.90
CA SER A 159 10.53 9.47 0.01
C SER A 159 10.99 10.07 -1.32
N ARG A 160 10.14 9.91 -2.35
CA ARG A 160 10.35 10.55 -3.65
C ARG A 160 10.41 12.07 -3.52
N HIS A 161 9.59 12.63 -2.63
CA HIS A 161 9.54 14.06 -2.38
C HIS A 161 10.87 14.58 -1.84
N GLU A 162 11.42 13.93 -0.81
CA GLU A 162 12.73 14.28 -0.23
C GLU A 162 13.88 14.18 -1.24
N ILE A 163 13.92 13.14 -2.09
CA ILE A 163 14.93 13.07 -3.18
C ILE A 163 14.80 14.26 -4.12
N THR A 164 13.57 14.62 -4.48
CA THR A 164 13.32 15.71 -5.42
C THR A 164 13.77 17.04 -4.83
N GLU A 165 13.39 17.33 -3.58
CA GLU A 165 13.82 18.54 -2.86
C GLU A 165 15.35 18.62 -2.74
N TYR A 166 15.99 17.50 -2.39
CA TYR A 166 17.43 17.41 -2.31
C TYR A 166 18.10 17.75 -3.64
N LEU A 167 17.65 17.14 -4.74
CA LEU A 167 18.21 17.38 -6.07
C LEU A 167 18.00 18.81 -6.54
N VAL A 168 16.81 19.40 -6.30
CA VAL A 168 16.53 20.81 -6.61
C VAL A 168 17.52 21.72 -5.88
N LYS A 169 17.69 21.52 -4.57
CA LYS A 169 18.63 22.32 -3.75
C LYS A 169 20.07 22.22 -4.26
N VAL A 170 20.52 21.03 -4.65
CA VAL A 170 21.88 20.84 -5.20
C VAL A 170 22.05 21.58 -6.53
N LEU A 171 21.04 21.54 -7.40
CA LEU A 171 21.08 22.22 -8.70
C LEU A 171 21.05 23.75 -8.54
N GLU A 172 20.21 24.28 -7.65
CA GLU A 172 20.13 25.73 -7.38
C GLU A 172 21.45 26.29 -6.83
N ASN A 173 22.11 25.57 -5.92
CA ASN A 173 23.41 25.97 -5.39
C ASN A 173 24.49 26.02 -6.49
N LYS A 174 24.49 25.05 -7.42
CA LYS A 174 25.43 25.05 -8.55
C LYS A 174 25.17 26.18 -9.54
N VAL A 175 23.90 26.48 -9.84
CA VAL A 175 23.54 27.60 -10.74
C VAL A 175 23.97 28.95 -10.16
N THR A 176 23.93 29.09 -8.84
CA THR A 176 24.34 30.32 -8.16
C THR A 176 25.87 30.50 -8.21
N SER A 177 26.65 29.44 -7.97
CA SER A 177 28.12 29.51 -8.07
C SER A 177 28.63 29.81 -9.48
N ILE A 178 27.91 29.42 -10.54
CA ILE A 178 28.30 29.71 -11.94
C ILE A 178 28.01 31.18 -12.33
N LYS A 179 27.10 31.88 -11.64
CA LYS A 179 26.79 33.29 -11.91
C LYS A 179 27.73 34.27 -11.21
N GLU A 180 28.53 33.80 -10.26
CA GLU A 180 29.50 34.60 -9.52
C GLU A 180 30.94 34.49 -10.09
N GLU A 181 31.16 33.64 -11.10
CA GLU A 181 32.37 33.57 -11.94
C GLU A 181 32.19 34.31 -13.27
#